data_AF-A0AAV8BQC4-F1
#
_entry.id   AF-A0AAV8BQC4-F1
#
_cell.length_a   1.000
_cell.length_b   1.000
_cell.length_c   1.000
_cell.angle_alpha   90.00
_cell.angle_beta   90.00
_cell.angle_gamma   90.00
#
_symmetry.space_group_name_H-M   'P 1'
#
loop_
_entity.id
_entity.type
_entity.pdbx_description
1 polymer ?
#
loop_
_entity_poly.entity_id
_entity_poly.type
_entity_poly.pdbx_seq_one_letter_code
_entity_poly.pdbx_strand_id
1 'polypeptide(L)'
;MYRRMKERWVTIWGEEDLPCVSLSSLGASVMHKLRPQPAWDRTCTTAASAGLLSELDLHEEFRGLGLDKQADAIEDSLDILLDALTARRRRVGRSITRKKRHNNCI
;
A
#
# COMPACT_ATOMS: atom_id res chain seq x y z
N MET A 1 -0.58 22.72 -5.56
CA MET A 1 -1.65 21.71 -5.68
C MET A 1 -2.60 21.77 -4.48
N TYR A 2 -2.09 21.74 -3.25
CA TYR A 2 -2.87 21.83 -2.01
C TYR A 2 -3.84 23.03 -1.92
N ARG A 3 -3.38 24.26 -2.21
CA ARG A 3 -4.24 25.46 -2.16
C ARG A 3 -5.51 25.35 -3.01
N ARG A 4 -5.38 24.85 -4.25
CA ARG A 4 -6.52 24.63 -5.16
C ARG A 4 -7.48 23.56 -4.63
N MET A 5 -6.95 22.54 -3.95
CA MET A 5 -7.77 21.51 -3.32
C MET A 5 -8.55 22.08 -2.14
N LYS A 6 -7.90 22.90 -1.28
CA LYS A 6 -8.55 23.60 -0.17
C LYS A 6 -9.63 24.57 -0.66
N GLU A 7 -9.35 25.39 -1.67
CA GLU A 7 -10.32 26.28 -2.30
C GLU A 7 -11.56 25.52 -2.82
N ARG A 8 -11.35 24.35 -3.46
CA ARG A 8 -12.45 23.49 -3.92
C ARG A 8 -13.23 22.85 -2.77
N TRP A 9 -12.55 22.44 -1.70
CA TRP A 9 -13.19 21.87 -0.51
C TRP A 9 -14.19 22.88 0.09
N VAL A 10 -13.72 24.10 0.34
CA VAL A 10 -14.54 25.21 0.83
C VAL A 10 -15.74 25.47 -0.09
N THR A 11 -15.52 25.41 -1.41
CA THR A 11 -16.59 25.66 -2.39
C THR A 11 -17.69 24.59 -2.38
N ILE A 12 -17.33 23.32 -2.17
CA ILE A 12 -18.27 22.19 -2.28
C ILE A 12 -18.94 21.89 -0.93
N TRP A 13 -18.19 21.92 0.17
CA TRP A 13 -18.67 21.51 1.50
C TRP A 13 -18.91 22.69 2.45
N GLY A 14 -18.46 23.91 2.11
CA GLY A 14 -18.65 25.10 2.95
C GLY A 14 -17.77 25.13 4.21
N GLU A 15 -16.86 24.17 4.37
CA GLU A 15 -15.99 24.04 5.54
C GLU A 15 -14.59 24.63 5.25
N GLU A 16 -14.05 25.40 6.19
CA GLU A 16 -12.71 26.00 6.05
C GLU A 16 -11.58 24.99 6.27
N ASP A 17 -11.81 23.98 7.10
CA ASP A 17 -10.81 22.98 7.44
C ASP A 17 -11.09 21.66 6.73
N LEU A 18 -10.11 21.26 5.92
CA LEU A 18 -10.11 19.99 5.23
C LEU A 18 -9.63 18.90 6.22
N PRO A 19 -10.46 17.90 6.57
CA PRO A 19 -10.02 16.79 7.39
C PRO A 19 -8.88 16.06 6.69
N CYS A 20 -7.81 15.79 7.43
CA CYS A 20 -6.63 15.11 6.93
C CYS A 20 -6.34 13.87 7.79
N VAL A 21 -6.05 12.77 7.11
CA VAL A 21 -5.54 11.55 7.74
C VAL A 21 -4.06 11.45 7.39
N SER A 22 -3.22 11.35 8.42
CA SER A 22 -1.82 11.05 8.25
C SER A 22 -1.62 9.56 8.43
N LEU A 23 -0.93 8.91 7.50
CA LEU A 23 -0.61 7.49 7.62
C LEU A 23 0.66 7.35 8.46
N SER A 24 0.52 6.83 9.69
CA SER A 24 1.62 6.73 10.66
C SER A 24 2.69 5.73 10.22
N SER A 25 2.30 4.68 9.49
CA SER A 25 3.19 3.65 8.97
C SER A 25 3.02 3.44 7.46
N LEU A 26 3.88 4.07 6.67
CA LEU A 26 4.05 3.72 5.25
C LEU A 26 5.17 2.69 5.13
N GLY A 27 4.83 1.43 5.41
CA GLY A 27 5.77 0.30 5.39
C GLY A 27 5.94 -0.32 3.99
N ALA A 28 6.96 -1.17 3.86
CA ALA A 28 7.11 -2.01 2.68
C ALA A 28 6.16 -3.21 2.76
N SER A 29 5.11 -3.23 1.93
CA SER A 29 4.24 -4.42 1.80
C SER A 29 4.97 -5.58 1.12
N VAL A 30 4.45 -6.79 1.33
CA VAL A 30 4.77 -8.06 0.64
C VAL A 30 4.87 -7.89 -0.88
N MET A 31 4.13 -6.93 -1.46
CA MET A 31 4.26 -6.53 -2.88
C MET A 31 5.71 -6.26 -3.32
N HIS A 32 6.59 -5.76 -2.44
CA HIS A 32 8.01 -5.52 -2.76
C HIS A 32 8.80 -6.82 -2.96
N LYS A 33 8.26 -7.98 -2.57
CA LYS A 33 8.81 -9.30 -2.84
C LYS A 33 8.32 -9.86 -4.18
N LEU A 34 7.17 -9.40 -4.68
CA LEU A 34 6.60 -9.81 -5.98
C LEU A 34 7.40 -9.28 -7.16
N ARG A 35 7.21 -9.87 -8.33
CA ARG A 35 7.87 -9.40 -9.57
C ARG A 35 6.86 -9.03 -10.65
N PRO A 36 7.06 -7.90 -11.36
CA PRO A 36 8.13 -6.91 -11.17
C PRO A 36 7.99 -6.17 -9.82
N GLN A 37 9.11 -5.91 -9.15
CA GLN A 37 9.10 -5.25 -7.85
C GLN A 37 8.73 -3.78 -8.02
N PRO A 38 7.77 -3.25 -7.24
CA PRO A 38 7.54 -1.82 -7.18
C PRO A 38 8.82 -1.09 -6.69
N ALA A 39 8.93 0.18 -7.04
CA ALA A 39 10.07 1.01 -6.69
C ALA A 39 10.07 1.28 -5.18
N TRP A 40 11.22 1.14 -4.52
CA TRP A 40 11.36 1.24 -3.06
C TRP A 40 11.27 2.67 -2.53
N ASP A 41 11.43 3.67 -3.41
CA ASP A 41 11.23 5.10 -3.13
C ASP A 41 9.76 5.48 -3.01
N ARG A 42 8.84 4.55 -3.34
CA ARG A 42 7.40 4.79 -3.33
C ARG A 42 6.70 3.78 -2.44
N THR A 43 5.76 4.26 -1.64
CA THR A 43 4.80 3.36 -1.00
C THR A 43 4.02 2.64 -2.10
N CYS A 44 4.06 1.31 -2.09
CA CYS A 44 3.22 0.55 -3.01
C CYS A 44 1.75 0.76 -2.65
N THR A 45 0.87 0.74 -3.66
CA THR A 45 -0.57 0.99 -3.49
C THR A 45 -1.17 0.11 -2.40
N THR A 46 -0.77 -1.15 -2.31
CA THR A 46 -1.33 -2.07 -1.31
C THR A 46 -0.95 -1.70 0.12
N ALA A 47 0.32 -1.37 0.39
CA ALA A 47 0.72 -0.84 1.70
C ALA A 47 -0.02 0.46 2.05
N ALA A 48 -0.23 1.34 1.07
CA ALA A 48 -0.99 2.56 1.28
C ALA A 48 -2.47 2.28 1.60
N SER A 49 -3.09 1.30 0.92
CA SER A 49 -4.46 0.88 1.17
C SER A 49 -4.63 0.23 2.54
N ALA A 50 -3.76 -0.70 2.92
CA ALA A 50 -3.80 -1.35 4.24
C ALA A 50 -3.63 -0.31 5.36
N GLY A 51 -2.61 0.57 5.25
CA GLY A 51 -2.41 1.65 6.22
C GLY A 51 -3.59 2.60 6.32
N LEU A 52 -4.22 2.95 5.19
CA LEU A 52 -5.41 3.80 5.19
C LEU A 52 -6.59 3.15 5.92
N LEU A 53 -6.85 1.85 5.68
CA LEU A 53 -7.91 1.13 6.36
C LEU A 53 -7.68 1.06 7.88
N SER A 54 -6.45 0.79 8.30
CA SER A 54 -6.10 0.76 9.73
C SER A 54 -6.28 2.13 10.40
N GLU A 55 -5.89 3.23 9.74
CA GLU A 55 -6.06 4.58 10.29
C GLU A 55 -7.54 4.98 10.34
N LEU A 56 -8.32 4.62 9.32
CA LEU A 56 -9.77 4.90 9.29
C LEU A 56 -10.52 4.14 10.39
N ASP A 57 -10.12 2.92 10.73
CA ASP A 57 -10.76 2.14 11.81
C ASP A 57 -10.66 2.82 13.19
N LEU A 58 -9.65 3.69 13.38
CA LEU A 58 -9.46 4.46 14.62
C LEU A 58 -10.49 5.60 14.77
N HIS A 59 -11.10 6.04 13.68
CA HIS A 59 -12.11 7.08 13.72
C HIS A 59 -13.46 6.51 14.16
N GLU A 60 -14.12 7.17 15.11
CA GLU A 60 -15.39 6.72 15.69
C GLU A 60 -16.49 6.50 14.64
N GLU A 61 -16.48 7.27 13.56
CA GLU A 61 -17.44 7.17 12.45
C GLU A 61 -17.36 5.84 11.68
N PHE A 62 -16.17 5.24 11.62
CA PHE A 62 -15.93 3.98 10.92
C PHE A 62 -15.81 2.79 11.88
N ARG A 63 -15.84 3.06 13.19
CA ARG A 63 -15.76 2.03 14.23
C ARG A 63 -16.92 1.05 14.07
N GLY A 64 -16.57 -0.23 13.87
CA GLY A 64 -17.54 -1.31 13.67
C GLY A 64 -17.73 -1.75 12.21
N LEU A 65 -17.11 -1.06 11.24
CA LEU A 65 -17.02 -1.53 9.85
C LEU A 65 -15.97 -2.65 9.68
N GLY A 66 -15.12 -2.86 10.69
CA GLY A 66 -14.08 -3.87 10.68
C GLY A 66 -13.02 -3.60 9.61
N LEU A 67 -12.60 -2.34 9.47
CA LEU A 67 -11.63 -1.93 8.46
C LEU A 67 -10.23 -2.48 8.81
N ASP A 68 -9.95 -2.65 10.10
CA ASP A 68 -8.80 -3.39 10.61
C ASP A 68 -8.66 -4.78 9.97
N LYS A 69 -9.75 -5.57 9.98
CA LYS A 69 -9.79 -6.92 9.42
C LYS A 69 -9.65 -6.91 7.90
N GLN A 70 -10.15 -5.87 7.24
CA GLN A 70 -9.95 -5.69 5.80
C GLN A 70 -8.49 -5.37 5.47
N ALA A 71 -7.82 -4.58 6.30
CA ALA A 71 -6.39 -4.33 6.16
C ALA A 71 -5.58 -5.63 6.31
N ASP A 72 -5.88 -6.44 7.33
CA ASP A 72 -5.25 -7.74 7.55
C ASP A 72 -5.49 -8.69 6.37
N ALA A 73 -6.74 -8.80 5.92
CA ALA A 73 -7.10 -9.66 4.78
C ALA A 73 -6.36 -9.28 3.49
N ILE A 74 -6.08 -7.99 3.29
CA ILE A 74 -5.29 -7.51 2.15
C ILE A 74 -3.85 -8.04 2.25
N GLU A 75 -3.16 -7.86 3.38
CA GLU A 75 -1.78 -8.35 3.53
C GLU A 75 -1.71 -9.89 3.49
N ASP A 76 -2.65 -10.60 4.11
CA ASP A 76 -2.75 -12.07 4.04
C ASP A 76 -2.92 -12.57 2.60
N SER A 77 -3.77 -11.90 1.81
CA SER A 77 -3.99 -12.25 0.40
C SER A 77 -2.72 -12.09 -0.44
N LEU A 78 -1.86 -11.13 -0.07
CA LEU A 78 -0.59 -10.90 -0.76
C LEU A 78 0.44 -11.97 -0.43
N ASP A 79 0.47 -12.47 0.80
CA ASP A 79 1.33 -13.59 1.17
C ASP A 79 0.93 -14.85 0.39
N ILE A 80 -0.36 -15.15 0.31
CA ILE A 80 -0.88 -16.26 -0.52
C ILE A 80 -0.50 -16.07 -1.99
N LEU A 81 -0.66 -14.85 -2.53
CA LEU A 81 -0.31 -14.53 -3.91
C LEU A 81 1.20 -14.70 -4.16
N LEU A 82 2.04 -14.24 -3.23
CA LEU A 82 3.49 -14.39 -3.27
C LEU A 82 3.89 -15.87 -3.30
N ASP A 83 3.28 -16.69 -2.46
CA ASP A 83 3.53 -18.13 -2.42
C ASP A 83 3.11 -18.81 -3.72
N ALA A 84 1.91 -18.52 -4.22
CA ALA A 84 1.41 -19.08 -5.48
C ALA A 84 2.32 -18.73 -6.67
N LEU A 85 2.76 -17.46 -6.77
CA LEU A 85 3.65 -17.00 -7.83
C LEU A 85 5.07 -17.56 -7.68
N THR A 86 5.56 -17.71 -6.45
CA THR A 86 6.85 -18.34 -6.16
C THR A 86 6.84 -19.81 -6.55
N ALA A 87 5.80 -20.56 -6.17
CA ALA A 87 5.62 -21.95 -6.53
C ALA A 87 5.51 -22.14 -8.05
N ARG A 88 4.75 -21.28 -8.74
CA ARG A 88 4.68 -21.27 -10.22
C ARG A 88 6.05 -21.06 -10.84
N ARG A 89 6.82 -20.09 -10.34
CA ARG A 89 8.15 -19.76 -10.85
C ARG A 89 9.14 -20.92 -10.69
N ARG A 90 9.09 -21.61 -9.55
CA ARG A 90 9.87 -22.84 -9.29
C ARG A 90 9.54 -23.96 -10.28
N ARG A 91 8.25 -24.23 -10.53
CA ARG A 91 7.81 -25.25 -11.49
C ARG A 91 8.30 -25.00 -12.91
N VAL A 92 8.45 -23.73 -13.30
CA VAL A 92 8.97 -23.32 -14.62
C VAL A 92 10.52 -23.31 -14.64
N GLY A 93 11.19 -23.71 -13.55
CA GLY A 93 12.67 -23.72 -13.47
C GLY A 93 13.30 -22.32 -13.43
N ARG A 94 12.54 -21.28 -13.07
CA ARG A 94 13.02 -19.89 -13.01
C ARG A 94 13.48 -19.55 -11.59
N SER A 95 14.57 -18.78 -11.48
CA SER A 95 15.09 -18.35 -10.17
C SER A 95 14.11 -17.42 -9.43
N ILE A 96 13.89 -17.71 -8.15
CA ILE A 96 13.12 -16.86 -7.23
C ILE A 96 13.92 -15.62 -6.81
N THR A 97 15.24 -15.72 -6.70
CA THR A 97 16.13 -14.63 -6.27
C THR A 97 16.44 -13.68 -7.42
N ARG A 98 16.55 -12.38 -7.11
CA ARG A 98 16.98 -11.39 -8.09
C ARG A 98 18.45 -11.65 -8.39
N LYS A 99 18.82 -11.87 -9.66
CA LYS A 99 20.23 -11.70 -10.05
C LYS A 99 20.56 -10.24 -9.70
N LYS A 100 21.44 -10.02 -8.71
CA LYS A 100 22.04 -8.70 -8.49
C LYS A 100 22.66 -8.32 -9.83
N ARG A 101 22.02 -7.41 -10.57
CA ARG A 101 22.72 -6.72 -11.66
C ARG A 101 23.73 -5.85 -10.92
N HIS A 102 25.00 -6.21 -10.98
CA HIS A 102 26.03 -5.23 -10.67
C HIS A 102 25.80 -4.09 -11.65
N ASN A 103 25.28 -2.98 -11.14
CA ASN A 103 25.39 -1.72 -11.82
C ASN A 103 26.89 -1.38 -11.77
N ASN A 104 27.65 -1.89 -12.73
CA ASN A 104 28.93 -1.28 -13.10
C ASN A 104 28.56 0.05 -13.76
N CYS A 105 28.17 1.02 -12.94
CA CYS A 105 28.17 2.42 -13.33
C CYS A 105 29.59 2.91 -13.05
N ILE A 106 30.40 2.93 -14.11
CA ILE A 106 31.54 3.85 -14.23
C ILE A 106 30.94 5.24 -14.49
#